data_AF-A0A5B8XPP0-F1
#
_entry.id   AF-A0A5B8XPP0-F1
#
_cell.length_a   1.000
_cell.length_b   1.000
_cell.length_c   1.000
_cell.angle_alpha   90.00
_cell.angle_beta   90.00
_cell.angle_gamma   90.00
#
_symmetry.space_group_name_H-M   'P 1'
#
loop_
_entity.id
_entity.type
_entity.pdbx_description
1 polymer ?
#
loop_
_entity_poly.entity_id
_entity_poly.type
_entity_poly.pdbx_seq_one_letter_code
_entity_poly.pdbx_strand_id
1 'polypeptide(L)'
;MTPDLLRHILTHELQAERKEDIYTLADKANVLLSGSENVLTVAKVTEVGFKDGYIVLNSEDGTFYCADDKIFGIRAEPSTSRTDKRPGFH
;
A
#
# COMPACT_ATOMS: atom_id res chain seq x y z
N MET A 1 13.50 2.48 3.74
CA MET A 1 12.65 3.35 4.59
C MET A 1 12.63 2.77 6.00
N THR A 2 12.46 3.57 7.07
CA THR A 2 12.32 3.00 8.42
C THR A 2 10.87 2.53 8.67
N PRO A 3 10.65 1.47 9.47
CA PRO A 3 9.30 1.01 9.80
C PRO A 3 8.43 2.10 10.45
N ASP A 4 9.01 2.93 11.31
CA ASP A 4 8.30 4.05 11.95
C ASP A 4 7.80 5.08 10.94
N LEU A 5 8.61 5.41 9.93
CA LEU A 5 8.19 6.34 8.88
C LEU A 5 7.06 5.73 8.03
N LEU A 6 7.14 4.44 7.72
CA LEU A 6 6.06 3.77 6.99
C LEU A 6 4.75 3.77 7.81
N ARG A 7 4.81 3.46 9.11
CA ARG A 7 3.65 3.54 10.01
C ARG A 7 3.06 4.95 10.03
N HIS A 8 3.92 5.97 10.08
CA HIS A 8 3.49 7.37 10.02
C HIS A 8 2.77 7.69 8.71
N ILE A 9 3.33 7.31 7.56
CA ILE A 9 2.69 7.51 6.25
C ILE A 9 1.34 6.79 6.16
N LEU A 10 1.28 5.54 6.61
CA LEU A 10 0.05 4.75 6.60
C LEU A 10 -1.07 5.44 7.39
N THR A 11 -0.77 5.93 8.60
CA THR A 11 -1.79 6.56 9.46
C THR A 11 -2.14 7.98 9.04
N HIS A 12 -1.16 8.81 8.70
CA HIS A 12 -1.38 10.25 8.49
C HIS A 12 -1.67 10.62 7.04
N GLU A 13 -0.95 10.02 6.09
CA GLU A 13 -1.07 10.36 4.67
C GLU A 13 -2.12 9.49 3.98
N LEU A 14 -2.16 8.20 4.32
CA LEU A 14 -3.07 7.22 3.69
C LEU A 14 -4.33 6.96 4.51
N GLN A 15 -4.44 7.60 5.69
CA GLN A 15 -5.61 7.49 6.57
C GLN A 15 -6.00 6.03 6.87
N ALA A 16 -5.01 5.14 6.95
CA ALA A 16 -5.23 3.71 7.18
C ALA A 16 -5.81 3.47 8.57
N GLU A 17 -6.82 2.61 8.66
CA GLU A 17 -7.36 2.16 9.93
C GLU A 17 -6.37 1.17 10.55
N ARG A 18 -5.91 1.47 11.76
CA ARG A 18 -4.96 0.62 12.48
C ARG A 18 -5.70 -0.30 13.45
N LYS A 19 -5.47 -1.60 13.32
CA LYS A 19 -5.85 -2.64 14.28
C LYS A 19 -4.61 -3.43 14.68
N GLU A 20 -4.14 -3.19 15.91
CA GLU A 20 -2.90 -3.79 16.44
C GLU A 20 -1.66 -3.41 15.61
N ASP A 21 -1.13 -4.35 14.83
CA ASP A 21 0.00 -4.17 13.90
C ASP A 21 -0.42 -4.32 12.42
N ILE A 22 -1.73 -4.31 12.14
CA ILE A 22 -2.30 -4.34 10.80
C ILE A 22 -2.91 -2.97 10.49
N TYR A 23 -2.60 -2.45 9.30
CA TYR A 23 -3.08 -1.19 8.77
C TYR A 23 -3.92 -1.47 7.53
N THR A 24 -5.23 -1.26 7.62
CA THR A 24 -6.18 -1.44 6.53
C THR A 24 -6.34 -0.10 5.81
N LEU A 25 -6.03 -0.08 4.51
CA LEU A 25 -6.06 1.13 3.70
C LEU A 25 -7.50 1.44 3.24
N ALA A 26 -7.90 2.70 3.31
CA ALA A 26 -9.19 3.16 2.79
C ALA A 26 -9.25 3.08 1.25
N ASP A 27 -8.13 3.42 0.61
CA ASP A 27 -7.90 3.29 -0.83
C ASP A 27 -6.73 2.35 -1.11
N LYS A 28 -6.74 1.72 -2.29
CA LYS A 28 -5.65 0.84 -2.72
C LYS A 28 -4.34 1.62 -2.82
N ALA A 29 -3.22 0.95 -2.56
CA ALA A 29 -1.90 1.53 -2.72
C ALA A 29 -0.95 0.62 -3.50
N ASN A 30 0.03 1.24 -4.16
CA ASN A 30 1.15 0.56 -4.76
C ASN A 30 2.35 0.68 -3.82
N VAL A 31 2.90 -0.46 -3.40
CA VAL A 31 4.08 -0.53 -2.53
C VAL A 31 5.30 -0.86 -3.38
N LEU A 32 6.33 -0.04 -3.26
CA LEU A 32 7.60 -0.18 -3.95
C LEU A 32 8.59 -0.92 -3.04
N LEU A 33 9.13 -2.02 -3.54
CA LEU A 33 10.12 -2.85 -2.86
C LEU A 33 11.49 -2.69 -3.54
N SER A 34 12.53 -2.53 -2.74
CA SER A 34 13.92 -2.58 -3.21
C SER A 34 14.35 -4.03 -3.40
N GLY A 35 14.61 -4.44 -4.65
CA GLY A 35 15.33 -5.67 -4.98
C GLY A 35 16.84 -5.42 -5.10
N SER A 36 17.60 -6.49 -5.40
CA SER A 36 19.06 -6.41 -5.53
C SER A 36 19.53 -5.51 -6.67
N GLU A 37 18.80 -5.50 -7.78
CA GLU A 37 19.15 -4.74 -8.99
C GLU A 37 17.96 -3.98 -9.59
N ASN A 38 16.75 -4.17 -9.05
CA ASN A 38 15.52 -3.62 -9.59
C ASN A 38 14.56 -3.20 -8.48
N VAL A 39 13.61 -2.31 -8.79
CA VAL A 39 12.48 -2.00 -7.91
C VAL A 39 11.30 -2.88 -8.32
N LEU A 40 10.76 -3.63 -7.36
CA LEU A 40 9.54 -4.40 -7.54
C LEU A 40 8.35 -3.57 -7.06
N THR A 41 7.18 -3.76 -7.67
CA THR A 41 5.95 -3.09 -7.24
C THR A 41 4.91 -4.13 -6.87
N VAL A 42 4.39 -4.03 -5.65
CA VAL A 42 3.18 -4.76 -5.22
C VAL A 42 2.01 -3.81 -5.43
N ALA A 43 1.21 -4.10 -6.46
CA ALA A 43 0.07 -3.25 -6.80
C ALA A 43 -1.15 -3.56 -5.94
N LYS A 44 -2.11 -2.63 -5.88
CA LYS A 44 -3.44 -2.85 -5.28
C LYS A 44 -3.42 -3.39 -3.84
N VAL A 45 -2.45 -2.96 -3.05
CA VAL A 45 -2.35 -3.31 -1.64
C VAL A 45 -3.54 -2.68 -0.91
N THR A 46 -4.21 -3.49 -0.10
CA THR A 46 -5.36 -3.11 0.73
C THR A 46 -5.01 -3.15 2.21
N GLU A 47 -4.05 -3.98 2.62
CA GLU A 47 -3.61 -4.06 4.02
C GLU A 47 -2.10 -4.23 4.15
N VAL A 48 -1.54 -3.63 5.20
CA VAL A 48 -0.13 -3.71 5.55
C VAL A 48 -0.01 -4.17 7.00
N GLY A 49 0.57 -5.36 7.20
CA GLY A 49 0.83 -5.93 8.53
C GLY A 49 2.32 -5.89 8.88
N PHE A 50 2.65 -5.62 10.14
CA PHE A 50 4.02 -5.66 10.64
C PHE A 50 4.20 -6.86 11.58
N LYS A 51 5.24 -7.66 11.37
CA LYS A 51 5.53 -8.82 12.21
C LYS A 51 7.03 -9.11 12.25
N ASP A 52 7.65 -8.97 13.43
CA ASP A 52 9.03 -9.35 13.77
C ASP A 52 10.04 -9.38 12.59
N GLY A 53 10.39 -8.22 12.06
CA GLY A 53 11.36 -8.05 10.96
C GLY A 53 10.81 -8.25 9.54
N TYR A 54 9.50 -8.47 9.43
CA TYR A 54 8.80 -8.63 8.16
C TYR A 54 7.58 -7.72 8.08
N ILE A 55 7.22 -7.41 6.84
CA ILE A 55 6.00 -6.71 6.45
C ILE A 55 5.21 -7.63 5.53
N VAL A 56 3.93 -7.78 5.86
CA VAL A 56 2.93 -8.51 5.10
C VAL A 56 2.11 -7.52 4.31
N LEU A 57 2.03 -7.69 2.99
CA LEU A 57 1.24 -6.86 2.09
C LEU A 57 0.11 -7.71 1.53
N ASN A 58 -1.13 -7.42 1.93
CA ASN A 58 -2.30 -8.02 1.28
C ASN A 58 -2.69 -7.14 0.10
N SER A 59 -2.68 -7.72 -1.08
CA SER A 59 -3.17 -7.15 -2.33
C SER A 59 -4.35 -7.97 -2.85
N GLU A 60 -5.14 -7.39 -3.75
CA GLU A 60 -6.16 -8.14 -4.50
C GLU A 60 -5.59 -9.35 -5.24
N ASP A 61 -4.32 -9.29 -5.66
CA ASP A 61 -3.67 -10.35 -6.42
C ASP A 61 -3.04 -11.42 -5.51
N GLY A 62 -3.04 -11.21 -4.18
CA GLY A 62 -2.55 -12.16 -3.18
C GLY A 62 -1.78 -11.51 -2.03
N THR A 63 -1.24 -12.36 -1.15
CA THR A 63 -0.44 -11.93 0.00
C THR A 63 1.06 -12.03 -0.29
N PHE A 64 1.79 -10.95 -0.02
CA PHE A 64 3.23 -10.85 -0.22
C PHE A 64 3.95 -10.63 1.12
N TYR A 65 5.13 -11.23 1.26
CA TYR A 65 5.96 -11.11 2.45
C TYR A 65 7.31 -10.50 2.06
N CYS A 66 7.74 -9.48 2.78
CA CYS A 66 9.03 -8.83 2.55
C CYS A 66 9.68 -8.45 3.88
N ALA A 67 11.02 -8.35 3.89
CA ALA A 67 11.72 -7.79 5.04
C ALA A 67 11.42 -6.29 5.14
N ASP A 68 11.39 -5.76 6.36
CA ASP A 68 11.03 -4.37 6.61
C ASP A 68 12.02 -3.36 5.99
N ASP A 69 13.28 -3.75 5.82
CA ASP A 69 14.31 -2.97 5.13
C ASP A 69 14.07 -2.85 3.62
N LYS A 70 13.24 -3.71 3.03
CA LYS A 70 12.99 -3.76 1.59
C LYS A 70 11.91 -2.79 1.12
N ILE A 71 11.16 -2.14 2.00
CA ILE A 71 10.21 -1.13 1.55
C ILE A 71 10.96 0.15 1.13
N PHE A 72 10.84 0.48 -0.14
CA PHE A 72 11.37 1.71 -0.71
C PHE A 72 10.38 2.87 -0.53
N GLY A 73 9.09 2.62 -0.80
CA GLY A 73 8.05 3.63 -0.68
C GLY A 73 6.64 3.05 -0.87
N ILE A 74 5.64 3.89 -0.63
CA ILE A 74 4.22 3.58 -0.80
C ILE A 74 3.54 4.75 -1.49
N ARG A 75 2.59 4.45 -2.39
CA ARG A 75 1.83 5.46 -3.14
C ARG A 75 0.37 5.05 -3.19
N ALA A 76 -0.53 5.93 -2.73
CA ALA A 76 -1.96 5.75 -2.92
C ALA A 76 -2.28 5.66 -4.42
N GLU A 77 -3.14 4.72 -4.78
CA GLU A 77 -3.83 4.77 -6.06
C GLU A 77 -4.97 5.78 -5.94
N PRO A 78 -5.08 6.75 -6.87
CA PRO A 78 -6.23 7.64 -6.86
C PRO A 78 -7.48 6.79 -7.06
N SER A 79 -8.45 6.91 -6.16
CA SER A 79 -9.76 6.26 -6.27
C SER A 79 -10.35 6.65 -7.63
N THR A 80 -10.33 5.74 -8.60
CA THR A 80 -10.99 5.95 -9.90
C THR A 80 -12.49 5.80 -9.74
N SER A 81 -13.12 6.70 -8.99
CA SER A 81 -14.49 7.13 -9.24
C SER A 81 -14.46 8.31 -10.22
N ARG A 82 -13.86 8.09 -11.39
CA ARG A 82 -14.29 8.85 -12.57
C ARG A 82 -15.55 8.17 -13.06
N THR A 83 -16.70 8.57 -12.51
CA THR A 83 -17.95 8.43 -13.25
C THR A 83 -17.77 9.22 -14.54
N ASP A 84 -17.42 8.52 -15.61
CA ASP A 84 -17.43 9.04 -16.98
C ASP A 84 -18.90 9.30 -17.33
N LYS A 85 -19.47 10.37 -16.75
CA LYS A 85 -20.71 10.96 -17.24
C LYS A 85 -20.38 11.55 -18.60
N ARG A 86 -20.37 10.72 -19.64
CA ARG A 86 -20.40 11.20 -21.03
C ARG A 86 -21.62 12.11 -21.15
N PRO A 87 -21.45 13.42 -21.38
CA PRO A 87 -22.57 14.28 -21.72
C PRO A 87 -22.86 14.06 -23.21
N GLY A 88 -23.97 13.40 -23.52
CA GLY A 88 -24.53 13.42 -24.87
C GLY A 88 -25.03 12.08 -25.37
N PHE A 89 -26.29 11.77 -25.06
CA PHE A 89 -27.23 11.17 -26.00
C PHE A 89 -28.64 11.62 -25.58
N HIS A 90 -29.16 12.63 -26.28
CA HIS A 90 -30.57 12.99 -26.40
C HIS A 90 -30.91 12.96 -27.88
#